data_AF-A0A6A6WEX5-F1
#
_entry.id   AF-A0A6A6WEX5-F1
#
_cell.length_a   1.000
_cell.length_b   1.000
_cell.length_c   1.000
_cell.angle_alpha   90.00
_cell.angle_beta   90.00
_cell.angle_gamma   90.00
#
_symmetry.space_group_name_H-M   'P 1'
#
loop_
_entity.id
_entity.type
_entity.pdbx_description
1 polymer ?
#
loop_
_entity_poly.entity_id
_entity_poly.type
_entity_poly.pdbx_seq_one_letter_code
_entity_poly.pdbx_strand_id
1 'polypeptide(L)'
;MNSTYEENALSNQISSAHKRTSSFSYRVPTPPRIVIPPPIVSTDFRDLSIDHIAPQGDRELDLSFLNNVDYAKLTQDSHTLEWTYERRREAQAILPFLYLGPMSRAKDKVFLQKEQITMMVAVRPKQSGLTNAAFTAANELGVEIATVDAPSPQELIAVFPTAIKRINIHLYQVYQRSLAMEPPKLGKVLIFCESGNDKSAALVAAYITEMFDKITHIKAMQICQAQRFCVNFDDTSKQLLQTYHGILTAKRNVTQPANGNGYRKQKRNLDRDEDDTEAMDLERFDGRVFTPYS
;
A
#
# COMPACT_ATOMS: atom_id res chain seq x y z
N MET A 1 -33.39 -35.32 35.23
CA MET A 1 -32.55 -36.08 34.28
C MET A 1 -32.90 -35.59 32.88
N ASN A 2 -32.18 -34.58 32.37
CA ASN A 2 -32.43 -34.04 31.03
C ASN A 2 -31.51 -34.77 30.04
N SER A 3 -32.11 -35.56 29.17
CA SER A 3 -31.46 -36.24 28.05
C SER A 3 -31.07 -35.19 27.01
N THR A 4 -29.76 -34.97 26.84
CA THR A 4 -29.20 -34.23 25.72
C THR A 4 -29.22 -35.13 24.49
N TYR A 5 -30.08 -34.80 23.53
CA TYR A 5 -30.04 -35.38 22.19
C TYR A 5 -28.77 -34.91 21.48
N GLU A 6 -27.79 -35.80 21.35
CA GLU A 6 -26.66 -35.61 20.44
C GLU A 6 -27.12 -35.86 19.00
N GLU A 7 -27.29 -34.77 18.25
CA GLU A 7 -27.54 -34.84 16.81
C GLU A 7 -26.24 -35.19 16.08
N ASN A 8 -26.03 -36.47 15.82
CA ASN A 8 -24.89 -36.95 15.05
C ASN A 8 -25.07 -36.61 13.56
N ALA A 9 -24.28 -35.66 13.05
CA ALA A 9 -24.22 -35.36 11.63
C ALA A 9 -23.70 -36.59 10.83
N LEU A 10 -24.40 -36.94 9.74
CA LEU A 10 -24.12 -38.06 8.81
C LEU A 10 -22.69 -38.14 8.24
N SER A 11 -21.86 -37.12 8.43
CA SER A 11 -20.46 -37.07 7.98
C SER A 11 -19.46 -37.86 8.83
N ASN A 12 -19.90 -38.49 9.93
CA ASN A 12 -19.01 -39.22 10.85
C ASN A 12 -18.84 -40.72 10.50
N GLN A 13 -19.52 -41.24 9.47
CA GLN A 13 -19.49 -42.68 9.13
C GLN A 13 -18.78 -43.03 7.82
N ILE A 14 -17.93 -42.16 7.29
CA ILE A 14 -17.15 -42.47 6.09
C ILE A 14 -15.68 -42.31 6.40
N SER A 15 -14.96 -43.44 6.40
CA SER A 15 -13.51 -43.54 6.27
C SER A 15 -13.10 -42.88 4.95
N SER A 16 -13.02 -41.56 4.95
CA SER A 16 -12.49 -40.78 3.84
C SER A 16 -11.10 -40.29 4.24
N ALA A 17 -10.15 -40.43 3.32
CA ALA A 17 -8.77 -39.96 3.46
C ALA A 17 -8.63 -38.42 3.54
N HIS A 18 -9.72 -37.70 3.83
CA HIS A 18 -9.76 -36.26 3.99
C HIS A 18 -9.59 -35.95 5.48
N LYS A 19 -8.34 -35.69 5.90
CA LYS A 19 -8.07 -35.12 7.22
C LYS A 19 -8.87 -33.81 7.35
N ARG A 20 -9.81 -33.75 8.29
CA ARG A 20 -10.49 -32.49 8.65
C ARG A 20 -9.42 -31.48 9.06
N THR A 21 -9.31 -30.40 8.30
CA THR A 21 -8.32 -29.33 8.54
C THR A 21 -8.79 -28.34 9.60
N SER A 22 -10.07 -28.39 10.01
CA SER A 22 -10.62 -27.53 11.07
C SER A 22 -11.83 -28.18 11.77
N SER A 23 -12.07 -27.77 13.02
CA SER A 23 -13.26 -28.14 13.79
C SER A 23 -14.50 -27.40 13.27
N PHE A 24 -15.61 -28.12 13.10
CA PHE A 24 -16.89 -27.52 12.73
C PHE A 24 -17.31 -26.45 13.74
N SER A 25 -17.70 -25.27 13.25
CA SER A 25 -18.17 -24.14 14.04
C SER A 25 -19.47 -23.62 13.46
N TYR A 26 -20.45 -23.34 14.32
CA TYR A 26 -21.73 -22.74 13.94
C TYR A 26 -21.61 -21.27 13.54
N ARG A 27 -20.44 -20.64 13.75
CA ARG A 27 -20.19 -19.27 13.33
C ARG A 27 -19.53 -19.25 11.97
N VAL A 28 -20.01 -18.37 11.10
CA VAL A 28 -19.29 -18.00 9.87
C VAL A 28 -17.86 -17.58 10.23
N PRO A 29 -16.84 -18.05 9.49
CA PRO A 29 -15.46 -17.65 9.72
C PRO A 29 -15.35 -16.12 9.69
N THR A 30 -14.72 -15.55 10.73
CA THR A 30 -14.43 -14.12 10.73
C THR A 30 -13.38 -13.85 9.66
N PRO A 31 -13.54 -12.80 8.81
CA PRO A 31 -12.53 -12.45 7.83
C PRO A 31 -11.17 -12.23 8.51
N PRO A 32 -10.06 -12.70 7.90
CA PRO A 32 -8.74 -12.52 8.48
C PRO A 32 -8.43 -11.02 8.62
N ARG A 33 -8.14 -10.59 9.85
CA ARG A 33 -7.78 -9.19 10.14
C ARG A 33 -6.28 -9.00 10.01
N ILE A 34 -5.90 -7.90 9.37
CA ILE A 34 -4.50 -7.45 9.35
C ILE A 34 -4.24 -6.75 10.68
N VAL A 35 -3.46 -7.42 11.53
CA VAL A 35 -3.00 -6.85 12.79
C VAL A 35 -1.74 -6.05 12.50
N ILE A 36 -1.82 -4.73 12.72
CA ILE A 36 -0.63 -3.88 12.78
C ILE A 36 -0.27 -3.83 14.26
N PRO A 37 0.89 -4.39 14.65
CA PRO A 37 1.35 -4.25 16.03
C PRO A 37 1.42 -2.75 16.36
N PRO A 38 0.91 -2.33 17.53
CA PRO A 38 1.09 -0.95 17.95
C PRO A 38 2.59 -0.64 17.97
N PRO A 39 3.01 0.60 17.67
CA PRO A 39 4.40 1.00 17.87
C PRO A 39 4.71 0.89 19.37
N ILE A 40 5.25 -0.25 19.79
CA ILE A 40 5.72 -0.46 21.15
C ILE A 40 6.99 0.36 21.32
N VAL A 41 7.17 0.92 22.52
CA VAL A 41 8.37 1.67 22.93
C VAL A 41 9.67 0.89 22.68
N SER A 42 9.59 -0.43 22.60
CA SER A 42 10.69 -1.36 22.36
C SER A 42 10.75 -1.94 20.94
N THR A 43 9.95 -1.47 19.98
CA THR A 43 10.22 -1.83 18.57
C THR A 43 11.59 -1.26 18.26
N ASP A 44 12.59 -2.12 18.09
CA ASP A 44 13.88 -1.71 17.57
C ASP A 44 13.62 -1.00 16.24
N PHE A 45 13.64 0.35 16.26
CA PHE A 45 13.41 1.18 15.07
C PHE A 45 14.38 0.84 13.93
N ARG A 46 15.43 0.06 14.22
CA ARG A 46 16.30 -0.61 13.27
C ARG A 46 15.54 -1.47 12.25
N ASP A 47 14.41 -2.10 12.62
CA ASP A 47 13.60 -2.89 11.68
C ASP A 47 12.69 -2.03 10.78
N LEU A 48 12.59 -0.73 11.08
CA LEU A 48 11.93 0.28 10.26
C LEU A 48 12.95 1.11 9.44
N SER A 49 14.18 0.61 9.24
CA SER A 49 15.17 1.30 8.43
C SER A 49 14.69 1.49 6.99
N ILE A 50 14.91 2.71 6.49
CA ILE A 50 14.62 3.11 5.11
C ILE A 50 15.97 3.39 4.49
N ASP A 51 16.48 2.48 3.67
CA ASP A 51 17.86 2.58 3.20
C ASP A 51 17.94 2.95 1.72
N HIS A 52 17.24 2.19 0.88
CA HIS A 52 17.39 2.33 -0.58
C HIS A 52 16.03 2.38 -1.27
N ILE A 53 15.96 3.24 -2.28
CA ILE A 53 14.84 3.26 -3.22
C ILE A 53 14.82 1.92 -3.97
N ALA A 54 13.64 1.37 -4.20
CA ALA A 54 13.44 0.18 -5.00
C ALA A 54 14.08 0.34 -6.40
N PRO A 55 14.69 -0.72 -6.96
CA PRO A 55 15.31 -0.66 -8.28
C PRO A 55 14.36 -0.07 -9.32
N GLN A 56 14.83 0.95 -10.02
CA GLN A 56 14.02 1.83 -10.85
C GLN A 56 13.41 1.16 -12.08
N GLY A 57 13.86 -0.03 -12.52
CA GLY A 57 13.36 -0.65 -13.75
C GLY A 57 13.29 0.35 -14.92
N ASP A 58 12.27 0.20 -15.76
CA ASP A 58 11.98 1.10 -16.90
C ASP A 58 11.23 2.39 -16.46
N ARG A 59 11.57 2.95 -15.28
CA ARG A 59 10.98 4.23 -14.84
C ARG A 59 11.60 5.36 -15.66
N GLU A 60 10.72 6.18 -16.23
CA GLU A 60 11.01 7.36 -17.04
C GLU A 60 11.86 8.44 -16.31
N LEU A 61 11.99 8.37 -14.98
CA LEU A 61 12.59 9.40 -14.14
C LEU A 61 13.69 8.82 -13.24
N ASP A 62 14.88 9.41 -13.29
CA ASP A 62 15.97 9.07 -12.35
C ASP A 62 15.74 9.76 -10.99
N LEU A 63 15.36 8.98 -9.98
CA LEU A 63 15.20 9.44 -8.60
C LEU A 63 16.33 8.96 -7.67
N SER A 64 17.45 8.50 -8.23
CA SER A 64 18.60 7.99 -7.46
C SER A 64 19.11 8.97 -6.39
N PHE A 65 18.92 10.28 -6.59
CA PHE A 65 19.25 11.32 -5.62
C PHE A 65 18.55 11.16 -4.27
N LEU A 66 17.38 10.49 -4.19
CA LEU A 66 16.73 10.24 -2.90
C LEU A 66 17.48 9.19 -2.06
N ASN A 67 18.43 8.44 -2.63
CA ASN A 67 19.31 7.54 -1.86
C ASN A 67 20.35 8.32 -1.03
N ASN A 68 20.61 9.58 -1.38
CA ASN A 68 21.53 10.44 -0.63
C ASN A 68 20.84 11.14 0.56
N VAL A 69 19.54 10.91 0.73
CA VAL A 69 18.77 11.47 1.85
C VAL A 69 19.06 10.65 3.10
N ASP A 70 19.40 11.33 4.19
CA ASP A 70 19.59 10.70 5.49
C ASP A 70 18.24 10.35 6.12
N TYR A 71 17.84 9.09 5.98
CA TYR A 71 16.64 8.54 6.62
C TYR A 71 16.90 8.05 8.05
N ALA A 72 18.15 7.96 8.51
CA ALA A 72 18.48 7.48 9.85
C ALA A 72 17.96 8.42 10.93
N LYS A 73 17.80 9.71 10.62
CA LYS A 73 17.16 10.68 11.52
C LYS A 73 15.69 10.34 11.82
N LEU A 74 14.97 9.68 10.92
CA LEU A 74 13.58 9.30 11.15
C LEU A 74 13.45 8.32 12.33
N THR A 75 14.40 7.40 12.49
CA THR A 75 14.39 6.41 13.56
C THR A 75 14.89 6.98 14.89
N GLN A 76 15.70 8.05 14.85
CA GLN A 76 16.20 8.74 16.05
C GLN A 76 15.18 9.74 16.62
N ASP A 77 14.49 10.49 15.76
CA ASP A 77 13.52 11.51 16.14
C ASP A 77 12.09 10.95 16.31
N SER A 78 11.92 9.63 16.39
CA SER A 78 10.61 9.00 16.58
C SER A 78 10.06 9.32 17.98
N HIS A 79 9.40 10.48 18.11
CA HIS A 79 8.81 11.04 19.33
C HIS A 79 7.61 10.25 19.88
N THR A 80 7.48 8.96 19.60
CA THR A 80 6.37 8.12 20.08
C THR A 80 6.21 8.20 21.61
N LEU A 81 7.30 8.46 22.33
CA LEU A 81 7.34 8.65 23.79
C LEU A 81 6.95 10.06 24.28
N GLU A 82 7.02 11.07 23.42
CA GLU A 82 6.77 12.49 23.76
C GLU A 82 5.54 13.06 23.03
N TRP A 83 4.67 12.17 22.51
CA TRP A 83 3.50 12.60 21.78
C TRP A 83 2.51 13.35 22.69
N THR A 84 2.22 14.60 22.35
CA THR A 84 1.16 15.38 22.99
C THR A 84 -0.07 15.44 22.09
N TYR A 85 -1.27 15.56 22.69
CA TYR A 85 -2.53 15.63 21.93
C TYR A 85 -2.53 16.76 20.88
N GLU A 86 -1.84 17.86 21.16
CA GLU A 86 -1.74 19.04 20.28
C GLU A 86 -1.05 18.72 18.95
N ARG A 87 -0.08 17.80 18.92
CA ARG A 87 0.62 17.41 17.69
C ARG A 87 -0.33 16.86 16.61
N ARG A 88 -1.54 16.40 16.96
CA ARG A 88 -2.55 15.97 15.96
C ARG A 88 -2.95 17.09 14.99
N ARG A 89 -2.83 18.36 15.42
CA ARG A 89 -3.17 19.56 14.63
C ARG A 89 -2.01 20.04 13.74
N GLU A 90 -0.83 19.47 13.94
CA GLU A 90 0.38 19.79 13.18
C GLU A 90 0.55 18.85 12.00
N ALA A 91 1.43 19.20 11.07
CA ALA A 91 1.86 18.32 10.00
C ALA A 91 3.25 17.81 10.37
N GLN A 92 3.47 16.50 10.23
CA GLN A 92 4.73 15.85 10.59
C GLN A 92 5.46 15.40 9.34
N ALA A 93 6.78 15.47 9.38
CA ALA A 93 7.65 14.85 8.39
C ALA A 93 7.58 13.33 8.58
N ILE A 94 7.04 12.62 7.60
CA ILE A 94 7.08 11.15 7.55
C ILE A 94 8.40 10.69 6.91
N LEU A 95 8.88 11.45 5.92
CA LEU A 95 10.23 11.39 5.36
C LEU A 95 10.81 12.81 5.35
N PRO A 96 12.14 13.00 5.20
CA PRO A 96 12.75 14.34 5.22
C PRO A 96 12.16 15.33 4.19
N PHE A 97 11.55 14.80 3.12
CA PHE A 97 10.89 15.56 2.06
C PHE A 97 9.38 15.35 1.96
N LEU A 98 8.77 14.51 2.81
CA LEU A 98 7.37 14.12 2.71
C LEU A 98 6.65 14.36 4.02
N TYR A 99 5.72 15.32 4.02
CA TYR A 99 4.94 15.73 5.16
C TYR A 99 3.52 15.17 5.06
N LEU A 100 2.96 14.80 6.21
CA LEU A 100 1.57 14.37 6.36
C LEU A 100 0.90 15.25 7.41
N GLY A 101 -0.27 15.80 7.09
CA GLY A 101 -0.98 16.63 8.07
C GLY A 101 -2.42 16.97 7.72
N PRO A 102 -3.08 17.73 8.60
CA PRO A 102 -4.43 18.21 8.38
C PRO A 102 -4.47 19.41 7.45
N MET A 103 -5.65 19.65 6.87
CA MET A 103 -5.90 20.78 5.99
C MET A 103 -5.65 22.16 6.65
N SER A 104 -5.73 22.26 7.97
CA SER A 104 -5.40 23.51 8.69
C SER A 104 -3.97 23.96 8.44
N ARG A 105 -3.01 23.04 8.40
CA ARG A 105 -1.59 23.35 8.12
C ARG A 105 -1.35 23.68 6.65
N ALA A 106 -2.13 23.10 5.75
CA ALA A 106 -2.12 23.45 4.33
C ALA A 106 -2.58 24.90 4.05
N LYS A 107 -3.28 25.54 4.98
CA LYS A 107 -3.72 26.95 4.88
C LYS A 107 -2.74 27.93 5.54
N ASP A 108 -1.79 27.43 6.32
CA ASP A 108 -0.85 28.25 7.09
C ASP A 108 0.37 28.61 6.24
N LYS A 109 0.40 29.84 5.72
CA LYS A 109 1.50 30.35 4.90
C LYS A 109 2.83 30.37 5.64
N VAL A 110 2.82 30.69 6.94
CA VAL A 110 4.03 30.76 7.77
C VAL A 110 4.64 29.37 7.89
N PHE A 111 3.81 28.36 8.10
CA PHE A 111 4.25 26.96 8.09
C PHE A 111 4.83 26.53 6.74
N LEU A 112 4.11 26.79 5.64
CA LEU A 112 4.54 26.38 4.31
C LEU A 112 5.89 27.00 3.94
N GLN A 113 6.11 28.28 4.29
CA GLN A 113 7.38 28.96 4.10
C GLN A 113 8.48 28.43 5.03
N LYS A 114 8.19 28.28 6.33
CA LYS A 114 9.14 27.78 7.33
C LYS A 114 9.68 26.40 6.95
N GLU A 115 8.78 25.47 6.61
CA GLU A 115 9.17 24.12 6.23
C GLU A 115 9.65 24.04 4.78
N GLN A 116 9.54 25.12 4.00
CA GLN A 116 9.90 25.20 2.59
C GLN A 116 9.16 24.18 1.71
N ILE A 117 7.85 24.04 1.93
CA ILE A 117 6.99 23.17 1.12
C ILE A 117 6.98 23.68 -0.32
N THR A 118 7.29 22.80 -1.28
CA THR A 118 7.33 23.10 -2.71
C THR A 118 6.15 22.51 -3.47
N MET A 119 5.47 21.50 -2.92
CA MET A 119 4.25 20.93 -3.47
C MET A 119 3.26 20.54 -2.37
N MET A 120 1.98 20.64 -2.71
CA MET A 120 0.86 20.22 -1.89
C MET A 120 -0.02 19.22 -2.65
N VAL A 121 -0.33 18.09 -2.02
CA VAL A 121 -1.23 17.07 -2.56
C VAL A 121 -2.47 16.99 -1.68
N ALA A 122 -3.60 17.47 -2.21
CA ALA A 122 -4.89 17.42 -1.53
C ALA A 122 -5.62 16.12 -1.86
N VAL A 123 -5.79 15.24 -0.88
CA VAL A 123 -6.60 14.03 -0.99
C VAL A 123 -8.01 14.32 -0.51
N ARG A 124 -8.99 14.27 -1.41
CA ARG A 124 -10.37 14.69 -1.13
C ARG A 124 -11.40 13.68 -1.66
N PRO A 125 -12.54 13.49 -0.97
CA PRO A 125 -13.62 12.64 -1.47
C PRO A 125 -14.20 13.15 -2.79
N LYS A 126 -14.42 14.46 -2.87
CA LYS A 126 -14.93 15.12 -4.06
C LYS A 126 -14.30 16.50 -4.18
N GLN A 127 -14.45 17.09 -5.35
CA GLN A 127 -14.15 18.51 -5.53
C GLN A 127 -14.98 19.31 -4.52
N SER A 128 -14.28 20.03 -3.63
CA SER A 128 -14.87 20.75 -2.52
C SER A 128 -14.17 22.08 -2.35
N GLY A 129 -14.94 23.13 -2.07
CA GLY A 129 -14.41 24.46 -1.78
C GLY A 129 -13.61 24.53 -0.47
N LEU A 130 -13.65 23.48 0.36
CA LEU A 130 -12.89 23.40 1.62
C LEU A 130 -11.38 23.58 1.41
N THR A 131 -10.87 23.13 0.26
CA THR A 131 -9.44 23.24 -0.11
C THR A 131 -9.08 24.59 -0.72
N ASN A 132 -10.05 25.47 -1.03
CA ASN A 132 -9.79 26.73 -1.73
C ASN A 132 -8.80 27.61 -0.97
N ALA A 133 -8.97 27.76 0.35
CA ALA A 133 -8.04 28.57 1.14
C ALA A 133 -6.61 27.99 1.15
N ALA A 134 -6.46 26.67 1.07
CA ALA A 134 -5.14 26.04 0.96
C ALA A 134 -4.54 26.29 -0.43
N PHE A 135 -5.36 26.28 -1.48
CA PHE A 135 -4.92 26.59 -2.85
C PHE A 135 -4.57 28.07 -3.01
N THR A 136 -5.32 28.98 -2.39
CA THR A 136 -4.96 30.40 -2.33
C THR A 136 -3.62 30.59 -1.64
N ALA A 137 -3.40 29.96 -0.48
CA ALA A 137 -2.13 30.03 0.22
C ALA A 137 -0.97 29.49 -0.64
N ALA A 138 -1.16 28.36 -1.31
CA ALA A 138 -0.16 27.78 -2.20
C ALA A 138 0.14 28.68 -3.41
N ASN A 139 -0.88 29.24 -4.06
CA ASN A 139 -0.72 30.14 -5.21
C ASN A 139 0.06 31.40 -4.84
N GLU A 140 -0.23 32.00 -3.68
CA GLU A 140 0.50 33.17 -3.20
C GLU A 140 1.97 32.89 -2.89
N LEU A 141 2.30 31.65 -2.53
CA LEU A 141 3.66 31.21 -2.21
C LEU A 141 4.38 30.55 -3.40
N GLY A 142 3.72 30.39 -4.55
CA GLY A 142 4.27 29.67 -5.71
C GLY A 142 4.47 28.17 -5.46
N VAL A 143 3.69 27.57 -4.56
CA VAL A 143 3.73 26.13 -4.23
C VAL A 143 2.87 25.37 -5.25
N GLU A 144 3.41 24.27 -5.80
CA GLU A 144 2.66 23.46 -6.77
C GLU A 144 1.51 22.71 -6.09
N ILE A 145 0.35 22.65 -6.74
CA ILE A 145 -0.84 21.98 -6.20
C ILE A 145 -1.20 20.78 -7.09
N ALA A 146 -1.43 19.63 -6.46
CA ALA A 146 -2.08 18.48 -7.05
C ALA A 146 -3.30 18.06 -6.24
N THR A 147 -4.30 17.51 -6.92
CA THR A 147 -5.52 16.98 -6.28
C THR A 147 -5.69 15.51 -6.60
N VAL A 148 -6.09 14.75 -5.58
CA VAL A 148 -6.40 13.33 -5.64
C VAL A 148 -7.84 13.18 -5.21
N ASP A 149 -8.72 12.94 -6.18
CA ASP A 149 -10.15 12.72 -5.95
C ASP A 149 -10.38 11.22 -5.70
N ALA A 150 -10.78 10.89 -4.47
CA ALA A 150 -11.07 9.53 -4.03
C ALA A 150 -12.41 9.48 -3.27
N PRO A 151 -13.55 9.42 -4.00
CA PRO A 151 -14.91 9.39 -3.46
C PRO A 151 -15.07 8.41 -2.32
N SER A 152 -14.60 7.18 -2.53
CA SER A 152 -14.63 6.11 -1.54
C SER A 152 -13.20 5.69 -1.14
N PRO A 153 -13.00 5.13 0.07
CA PRO A 153 -11.72 4.53 0.45
C PRO A 153 -11.24 3.45 -0.55
N GLN A 154 -12.15 2.70 -1.16
CA GLN A 154 -11.87 1.62 -2.10
C GLN A 154 -11.23 2.12 -3.40
N GLU A 155 -11.57 3.33 -3.83
CA GLU A 155 -11.04 3.93 -5.06
C GLU A 155 -9.61 4.45 -4.91
N LEU A 156 -9.08 4.56 -3.69
CA LEU A 156 -7.72 5.07 -3.45
C LEU A 156 -6.64 4.28 -4.21
N ILE A 157 -6.81 2.96 -4.32
CA ILE A 157 -5.81 2.08 -4.97
C ILE A 157 -5.60 2.43 -6.45
N ALA A 158 -6.67 2.86 -7.13
CA ALA A 158 -6.60 3.24 -8.53
C ALA A 158 -5.83 4.55 -8.73
N VAL A 159 -5.83 5.42 -7.71
CA VAL A 159 -5.22 6.75 -7.81
C VAL A 159 -3.78 6.78 -7.28
N PHE A 160 -3.37 5.81 -6.46
CA PHE A 160 -2.00 5.74 -5.93
C PHE A 160 -0.91 5.87 -7.01
N PRO A 161 -0.91 5.10 -8.11
CA PRO A 161 0.17 5.18 -9.09
C PRO A 161 0.30 6.59 -9.71
N THR A 162 -0.84 7.21 -10.03
CA THR A 162 -0.89 8.54 -10.64
C THR A 162 -0.41 9.61 -9.67
N ALA A 163 -0.86 9.55 -8.41
CA ALA A 163 -0.46 10.49 -7.37
C ALA A 163 1.04 10.39 -7.06
N ILE A 164 1.56 9.15 -6.91
CA ILE A 164 2.97 8.87 -6.65
C ILE A 164 3.84 9.30 -7.83
N LYS A 165 3.42 9.02 -9.09
CA LYS A 165 4.12 9.52 -10.29
C LYS A 165 4.23 11.05 -10.27
N ARG A 166 3.15 11.76 -9.91
CA ARG A 166 3.15 13.23 -9.87
C ARG A 166 4.07 13.79 -8.79
N ILE A 167 4.08 13.18 -7.60
CA ILE A 167 5.02 13.54 -6.52
C ILE A 167 6.47 13.38 -7.02
N ASN A 168 6.77 12.25 -7.66
CA ASN A 168 8.12 11.97 -8.14
C ASN A 168 8.57 12.91 -9.27
N ILE A 169 7.68 13.25 -10.20
CA ILE A 169 7.93 14.26 -11.24
C ILE A 169 8.31 15.59 -10.58
N HIS A 170 7.54 16.03 -9.58
CA HIS A 170 7.81 17.28 -8.88
C HIS A 170 9.18 17.26 -8.18
N LEU A 171 9.47 16.20 -7.41
CA LEU A 171 10.75 16.05 -6.72
C LEU A 171 11.93 16.09 -7.70
N TYR A 172 11.82 15.36 -8.81
CA TYR A 172 12.82 15.38 -9.88
C TYR A 172 12.99 16.79 -10.47
N GLN A 173 11.91 17.48 -10.81
CA GLN A 173 11.97 18.82 -11.40
C GLN A 173 12.57 19.86 -10.44
N VAL A 174 12.28 19.79 -9.14
CA VAL A 174 12.89 20.69 -8.16
C VAL A 174 14.39 20.39 -8.04
N TYR A 175 14.76 19.12 -7.93
CA TYR A 175 16.14 18.70 -7.85
C TYR A 175 16.95 19.16 -9.06
N GLN A 176 16.47 18.88 -10.28
CA GLN A 176 17.09 19.28 -11.55
C GLN A 176 17.32 20.79 -11.64
N ARG A 177 16.32 21.60 -11.28
CA ARG A 177 16.45 23.07 -11.27
C ARG A 177 17.47 23.59 -10.25
N SER A 178 17.76 22.80 -9.23
CA SER A 178 18.66 23.16 -8.15
C SER A 178 20.05 22.55 -8.26
N LEU A 179 20.37 21.84 -9.34
CA LEU A 179 21.69 21.22 -9.55
C LEU A 179 22.85 22.22 -9.54
N ALA A 180 22.59 23.49 -9.88
CA ALA A 180 23.57 24.57 -9.82
C ALA A 180 23.80 25.11 -8.38
N MET A 181 23.03 24.65 -7.40
CA MET A 181 23.17 25.03 -5.98
C MET A 181 23.98 23.95 -5.25
N GLU A 182 24.79 24.36 -4.26
CA GLU A 182 25.52 23.44 -3.38
C GLU A 182 25.07 23.60 -1.92
N PRO A 183 24.42 22.59 -1.30
CA PRO A 183 23.93 21.35 -1.91
C PRO A 183 22.67 21.59 -2.78
N PRO A 184 22.38 20.69 -3.74
CA PRO A 184 21.13 20.75 -4.49
C PRO A 184 19.91 20.72 -3.55
N LYS A 185 18.88 21.50 -3.91
CA LYS A 185 17.66 21.61 -3.12
C LYS A 185 16.76 20.42 -3.38
N LEU A 186 16.38 19.73 -2.30
CA LEU A 186 15.34 18.72 -2.33
C LEU A 186 13.95 19.37 -2.22
N GLY A 187 13.05 19.04 -3.15
CA GLY A 187 11.64 19.44 -3.04
C GLY A 187 11.00 18.85 -1.79
N LYS A 188 10.01 19.54 -1.20
CA LYS A 188 9.27 19.08 -0.03
C LYS A 188 7.78 19.06 -0.32
N VAL A 189 7.14 17.94 -0.05
CA VAL A 189 5.75 17.69 -0.43
C VAL A 189 4.89 17.54 0.83
N LEU A 190 3.80 18.29 0.92
CA LEU A 190 2.77 18.13 1.95
C LEU A 190 1.58 17.37 1.38
N ILE A 191 1.33 16.16 1.88
CA ILE A 191 0.12 15.39 1.60
C ILE A 191 -0.88 15.64 2.73
N PHE A 192 -2.09 16.07 2.38
CA PHE A 192 -3.12 16.35 3.37
C PHE A 192 -4.50 15.93 2.92
N CYS A 193 -5.35 15.61 3.90
CA CYS A 193 -6.80 15.56 3.76
C CYS A 193 -7.41 16.48 4.83
N GLU A 194 -8.70 16.32 5.15
CA GLU A 194 -9.35 17.15 6.18
C GLU A 194 -8.65 17.04 7.55
N SER A 195 -8.52 15.82 8.08
CA SER A 195 -7.92 15.55 9.39
C SER A 195 -6.44 15.11 9.33
N GLY A 196 -5.97 14.69 8.16
CA GLY A 196 -4.62 14.15 7.98
C GLY A 196 -4.41 12.74 8.54
N ASN A 197 -5.48 11.96 8.79
CA ASN A 197 -5.38 10.70 9.53
C ASN A 197 -5.72 9.45 8.71
N ASP A 198 -6.49 9.59 7.63
CA ASP A 198 -7.12 8.49 6.89
C ASP A 198 -6.57 8.39 5.45
N LYS A 199 -7.20 9.04 4.48
CA LYS A 199 -6.90 8.88 3.04
C LYS A 199 -5.52 9.39 2.67
N SER A 200 -5.12 10.54 3.24
CA SER A 200 -3.77 11.08 3.03
C SER A 200 -2.70 10.17 3.62
N ALA A 201 -2.97 9.54 4.76
CA ALA A 201 -2.04 8.59 5.38
C ALA A 201 -1.92 7.31 4.56
N ALA A 202 -3.02 6.80 4.01
CA ALA A 202 -3.01 5.66 3.08
C ALA A 202 -2.16 5.96 1.83
N LEU A 203 -2.28 7.16 1.24
CA LEU A 203 -1.45 7.57 0.11
C LEU A 203 0.04 7.64 0.48
N VAL A 204 0.38 8.17 1.67
CA VAL A 204 1.76 8.20 2.16
C VAL A 204 2.32 6.79 2.36
N ALA A 205 1.56 5.89 2.99
CA ALA A 205 1.98 4.50 3.18
C ALA A 205 2.18 3.77 1.83
N ALA A 206 1.32 4.04 0.85
CA ALA A 206 1.47 3.53 -0.52
C ALA A 206 2.73 4.09 -1.20
N TYR A 207 3.02 5.38 -1.03
CA TYR A 207 4.23 6.03 -1.52
C TYR A 207 5.48 5.33 -0.97
N ILE A 208 5.56 5.14 0.35
CA ILE A 208 6.69 4.47 0.99
C ILE A 208 6.87 3.03 0.45
N THR A 209 5.78 2.28 0.34
CA THR A 209 5.80 0.88 -0.15
C THR A 209 6.28 0.78 -1.61
N GLU A 210 5.91 1.74 -2.45
CA GLU A 210 6.34 1.79 -3.85
C GLU A 210 7.80 2.23 -4.00
N MET A 211 8.19 3.25 -3.23
CA MET A 211 9.47 3.92 -3.40
C MET A 211 10.62 3.16 -2.77
N PHE A 212 10.45 2.49 -1.63
CA PHE A 212 11.55 1.86 -0.92
C PHE A 212 11.60 0.35 -1.11
N ASP A 213 12.80 -0.19 -1.24
CA ASP A 213 12.99 -1.63 -1.33
C ASP A 213 12.70 -2.30 0.01
N LYS A 214 12.26 -3.56 -0.01
CA LYS A 214 12.01 -4.40 1.18
C LYS A 214 10.99 -3.85 2.20
N ILE A 215 10.37 -2.70 1.95
CA ILE A 215 9.30 -2.17 2.79
C ILE A 215 7.97 -2.82 2.42
N THR A 216 7.39 -3.54 3.38
CA THR A 216 6.03 -4.10 3.27
C THR A 216 4.99 -3.04 3.62
N HIS A 217 3.75 -3.27 3.21
CA HIS A 217 2.62 -2.42 3.62
C HIS A 217 2.51 -2.25 5.15
N ILE A 218 2.82 -3.29 5.93
CA ILE A 218 2.81 -3.23 7.41
C ILE A 218 3.89 -2.26 7.90
N LYS A 219 5.13 -2.42 7.42
CA LYS A 219 6.24 -1.53 7.79
C LYS A 219 5.95 -0.07 7.40
N ALA A 220 5.38 0.16 6.22
CA ALA A 220 5.00 1.50 5.78
C ALA A 220 3.96 2.15 6.71
N MET A 221 2.95 1.39 7.16
CA MET A 221 1.97 1.86 8.13
C MET A 221 2.62 2.15 9.50
N GLN A 222 3.55 1.30 9.95
CA GLN A 222 4.29 1.52 11.19
C GLN A 222 5.16 2.78 11.13
N ILE A 223 5.84 3.04 10.01
CA ILE A 223 6.60 4.28 9.79
C ILE A 223 5.68 5.50 9.91
N CYS A 224 4.50 5.46 9.28
CA CYS A 224 3.53 6.54 9.39
C CYS A 224 3.05 6.76 10.84
N GLN A 225 2.78 5.67 11.57
CA GLN A 225 2.33 5.73 12.96
C GLN A 225 3.41 6.19 13.93
N ALA A 226 4.68 5.82 13.69
CA ALA A 226 5.81 6.27 14.49
C ALA A 226 6.01 7.79 14.41
N GLN A 227 5.82 8.37 13.22
CA GLN A 227 5.98 9.82 13.01
C GLN A 227 4.72 10.61 13.36
N ARG A 228 3.54 10.09 13.00
CA ARG A 228 2.24 10.69 13.30
C ARG A 228 1.34 9.66 13.96
N PHE A 229 1.42 9.58 15.29
CA PHE A 229 0.71 8.59 16.11
C PHE A 229 -0.81 8.58 15.90
N CYS A 230 -1.41 9.73 15.56
CA CYS A 230 -2.85 9.84 15.34
C CYS A 230 -3.34 9.36 13.97
N VAL A 231 -2.47 8.81 13.12
CA VAL A 231 -2.87 8.14 11.88
C VAL A 231 -3.71 6.91 12.20
N ASN A 232 -4.82 6.75 11.48
CA ASN A 232 -5.74 5.64 11.66
C ASN A 232 -5.91 4.88 10.35
N PHE A 233 -5.38 3.65 10.31
CA PHE A 233 -5.61 2.71 9.22
C PHE A 233 -6.76 1.78 9.60
N ASP A 234 -7.93 2.00 9.00
CA ASP A 234 -9.06 1.08 9.11
C ASP A 234 -8.82 -0.21 8.32
N ASP A 235 -9.67 -1.22 8.53
CA ASP A 235 -9.48 -2.53 7.89
C ASP A 235 -9.54 -2.44 6.35
N THR A 236 -10.33 -1.52 5.80
CA THR A 236 -10.37 -1.25 4.35
C THR A 236 -9.03 -0.71 3.85
N SER A 237 -8.44 0.29 4.51
CA SER A 237 -7.14 0.84 4.12
C SER A 237 -6.02 -0.18 4.23
N LYS A 238 -6.05 -1.04 5.26
CA LYS A 238 -5.06 -2.12 5.42
C LYS A 238 -5.13 -3.13 4.28
N GLN A 239 -6.33 -3.59 3.94
CA GLN A 239 -6.54 -4.52 2.83
C GLN A 239 -6.09 -3.89 1.51
N LEU A 240 -6.43 -2.62 1.30
CA LEU A 240 -6.06 -1.88 0.11
C LEU A 240 -4.53 -1.76 -0.05
N LEU A 241 -3.83 -1.40 1.02
CA LEU A 241 -2.37 -1.33 1.03
C LEU A 241 -1.71 -2.70 0.84
N GLN A 242 -2.29 -3.77 1.41
CA GLN A 242 -1.84 -5.14 1.16
C GLN A 242 -1.99 -5.52 -0.32
N THR A 243 -3.15 -5.24 -0.93
CA THR A 243 -3.38 -5.48 -2.37
C THR A 243 -2.40 -4.68 -3.22
N TYR A 244 -2.20 -3.40 -2.90
CA TYR A 244 -1.25 -2.55 -3.62
C TYR A 244 0.18 -3.09 -3.54
N HIS A 245 0.63 -3.50 -2.35
CA HIS A 245 1.92 -4.14 -2.17
C HIS A 245 2.05 -5.41 -3.01
N GLY A 246 1.00 -6.25 -3.08
CA GLY A 246 0.97 -7.43 -3.96
C GLY A 246 1.13 -7.07 -5.44
N ILE A 247 0.45 -6.02 -5.91
CA ILE A 247 0.59 -5.51 -7.29
C ILE A 247 2.03 -5.06 -7.55
N LEU A 248 2.64 -4.33 -6.62
CA LEU A 248 4.02 -3.85 -6.74
C LEU A 248 5.03 -5.01 -6.78
N THR A 249 4.88 -6.00 -5.91
CA THR A 249 5.72 -7.21 -5.88
C THR A 249 5.58 -7.99 -7.18
N ALA A 250 4.37 -8.17 -7.69
CA ALA A 250 4.14 -8.83 -8.98
C ALA A 250 4.82 -8.08 -10.14
N LYS A 251 4.72 -6.74 -10.18
CA LYS A 251 5.41 -5.91 -11.17
C LYS A 251 6.92 -6.09 -11.11
N ARG A 252 7.51 -6.04 -9.90
CA ARG A 252 8.95 -6.22 -9.69
C ARG A 252 9.44 -7.59 -10.16
N ASN A 253 8.66 -8.65 -9.91
CA ASN A 253 8.99 -10.01 -10.35
C ASN A 253 8.96 -10.19 -11.87
N VAL A 254 8.14 -9.42 -12.60
CA VAL A 254 8.10 -9.45 -14.08
C VAL A 254 9.26 -8.64 -14.69
N THR A 255 9.65 -7.53 -14.05
CA THR A 255 10.72 -6.66 -14.56
C THR A 255 12.12 -7.20 -14.28
N GLN A 256 12.31 -8.06 -13.27
CA GLN A 256 13.58 -8.74 -13.07
C GLN A 256 13.81 -9.76 -14.19
N PRO A 257 14.85 -9.61 -15.03
CA PRO A 257 15.22 -10.67 -15.95
C PRO A 257 15.54 -11.91 -15.11
N ALA A 258 15.03 -13.07 -15.52
CA ALA A 258 15.33 -14.34 -14.89
C ALA A 258 16.84 -14.63 -15.04
N ASN A 259 17.67 -14.09 -14.15
CA ASN A 259 19.02 -14.56 -13.91
C ASN A 259 18.93 -15.89 -13.16
N GLY A 260 18.48 -16.90 -13.91
CA GLY A 260 18.17 -18.24 -13.44
C GLY A 260 18.40 -19.21 -14.58
N ASN A 261 19.64 -19.64 -14.69
CA ASN A 261 20.06 -20.83 -15.42
C ASN A 261 19.17 -22.02 -15.01
N GLY A 262 18.58 -22.74 -15.98
CA GLY A 262 17.96 -24.05 -15.75
C GLY A 262 16.43 -24.08 -15.59
N TYR A 263 15.80 -24.84 -16.48
CA TYR A 263 14.38 -25.23 -16.54
C TYR A 263 13.41 -24.18 -17.08
N ARG A 264 13.46 -24.03 -18.42
CA ARG A 264 12.24 -23.88 -19.22
C ARG A 264 11.21 -24.88 -18.71
N LYS A 265 10.19 -24.42 -17.97
CA LYS A 265 8.91 -25.12 -17.94
C LYS A 265 8.47 -25.20 -19.40
N GLN A 266 8.57 -26.39 -19.98
CA GLN A 266 7.88 -26.70 -21.22
C GLN A 266 6.44 -26.21 -21.04
N LYS A 267 6.02 -25.30 -21.92
CA LYS A 267 4.60 -25.22 -22.30
C LYS A 267 4.16 -26.67 -22.46
N ARG A 268 3.13 -27.11 -21.73
CA ARG A 268 2.48 -28.38 -22.04
C ARG A 268 1.99 -28.24 -23.49
N ASN A 269 2.79 -28.72 -24.43
CA ASN A 269 2.29 -29.01 -25.76
C ASN A 269 1.31 -30.14 -25.51
N LEU A 270 0.04 -29.89 -25.79
CA LEU A 270 -0.90 -30.98 -26.02
C LEU A 270 -0.46 -31.59 -27.35
N ASP A 271 0.53 -32.48 -27.30
CA ASP A 271 0.70 -33.43 -28.39
C ASP A 271 -0.50 -34.35 -28.27
N ARG A 272 -1.35 -34.26 -29.30
CA ARG A 272 -2.56 -35.04 -29.45
C ARG A 272 -2.11 -36.43 -29.85
N ASP A 273 -1.91 -37.30 -28.87
CA ASP A 273 -1.76 -38.73 -29.10
C ASP A 273 -3.12 -39.24 -29.58
N GLU A 274 -3.30 -39.26 -30.91
CA GLU A 274 -4.34 -40.02 -31.58
C GLU A 274 -3.96 -41.50 -31.48
N ASP A 275 -4.38 -42.17 -30.40
CA ASP A 275 -4.73 -43.59 -30.45
C ASP A 275 -5.50 -44.04 -29.20
N ASP A 276 -6.59 -44.78 -29.44
CA ASP A 276 -7.38 -45.60 -28.52
C ASP A 276 -8.23 -44.93 -27.42
N THR A 277 -9.17 -44.05 -27.81
CA THR A 277 -10.26 -43.59 -26.92
C THR A 277 -11.67 -43.89 -27.45
N GLU A 278 -11.89 -45.04 -28.08
CA GLU A 278 -13.27 -45.45 -28.47
C GLU A 278 -13.82 -46.66 -27.69
N ALA A 279 -12.98 -47.43 -26.98
CA ALA A 279 -13.45 -48.65 -26.33
C ALA A 279 -14.05 -48.46 -24.93
N MET A 280 -13.74 -47.38 -24.20
CA MET A 280 -14.14 -47.23 -22.79
C MET A 280 -15.39 -46.38 -22.54
N ASP A 281 -15.83 -45.57 -23.51
CA ASP A 281 -17.00 -44.69 -23.32
C ASP A 281 -18.34 -45.39 -23.58
N LEU A 282 -18.33 -46.52 -24.30
CA LEU A 282 -19.54 -47.31 -24.61
C LEU A 282 -20.08 -48.09 -23.41
N GLU A 283 -19.20 -48.61 -22.53
CA GLU A 283 -19.64 -49.34 -21.33
C GLU A 283 -20.21 -48.41 -20.23
N ARG A 284 -19.89 -47.11 -20.30
CA ARG A 284 -20.34 -46.14 -19.29
C ARG A 284 -21.83 -45.77 -19.42
N PHE A 285 -22.40 -45.94 -20.61
CA PHE A 285 -23.77 -45.52 -20.93
C PHE A 285 -24.74 -46.66 -21.24
N ASP A 286 -24.31 -47.91 -21.04
CA ASP A 286 -25.22 -49.04 -21.20
C ASP A 286 -26.43 -48.92 -20.25
N GLY A 287 -27.63 -48.97 -20.81
CA GLY A 287 -28.90 -48.81 -20.10
C GLY A 287 -29.44 -47.38 -19.92
N ARG A 288 -28.86 -46.34 -20.55
CA ARG A 288 -29.42 -44.96 -20.49
C ARG A 288 -29.94 -44.48 -21.87
N VAL A 289 -31.20 -44.06 -21.91
CA VAL A 289 -31.92 -43.65 -23.14
C VAL A 289 -31.50 -42.27 -23.68
N PHE A 290 -30.44 -41.65 -23.14
CA PHE A 290 -30.04 -40.31 -23.57
C PHE A 290 -28.51 -40.15 -23.62
N THR A 291 -28.00 -39.92 -24.82
CA THR A 291 -26.65 -39.43 -25.11
C THR A 291 -26.74 -37.96 -25.52
N PRO A 292 -26.04 -37.03 -24.84
CA PRO A 292 -26.24 -35.58 -25.03
C PRO A 292 -25.57 -35.00 -26.28
N TYR A 293 -24.82 -35.81 -27.04
CA TYR A 293 -24.15 -35.36 -28.25
C TYR A 293 -24.32 -36.43 -29.33
N SER A 294 -25.15 -36.11 -30.31
CA SER A 294 -25.27 -36.76 -31.61
C SER A 294 -25.28 -35.67 -32.66
#